data_AF-A0A2J8QSP4-F1
#
_entry.id   AF-A0A2J8QSP4-F1
#
_cell.length_a   1.000
_cell.length_b   1.000
_cell.length_c   1.000
_cell.angle_alpha   90.00
_cell.angle_beta   90.00
_cell.angle_gamma   90.00
#
_symmetry.space_group_name_H-M   'P 1'
#
loop_
_entity.id
_entity.type
_entity.pdbx_description
1 polymer ?
#
loop_
_entity_poly.entity_id
_entity_poly.type
_entity_poly.pdbx_seq_one_letter_code
_entity_poly.pdbx_strand_id
1 'polypeptide(L)'
;MDSLASLVLCGVSLLLSVPRHEVPDILEVHLSHAQPQDAGVYSARYIGGNLFTSAFTRLIVRRCEAQKWGPECNHLCTACMNNGVCHEDTGECICPPGFMGRTCEKACELHTFGRTCKERCSGQEGCKAYVFCLPDPYGCSCATGWKGLQCNEGIPRMTPKIVDLPDHIEVNSGKFNPICKASGWPLPTNEEMTLVKPDGTVLHPKDFNHTDHFSVAIFTIHRILPPDSGVWVCSVNTVAGMVEKPFNISVKVLPKPLNAPNVIDTGHNFAVINISSEPYFGDGPIKSKKLLYKPVNHYEAWQHIQVTNEIVTLNYLEPRTEYELCVQLVRRGEGGEGHPGPVRRFTTASIGLPPPRGLNLLPKSQTTLNLTWQPIFPSSEDDFYVEVERRSVQKSDQQNIKVPGNLTSVLLNNLHPREQYVVRARVNTKAQGEWSEDLTAWTLSDILPPQPENIKISNITHSSAVIS
;
A
#
# COMPACT_ATOMS: atom_id res chain seq x y z
N MET A 1 -47.20 65.52 2.05
CA MET A 1 -47.64 64.16 2.38
C MET A 1 -46.74 63.09 1.73
N ASP A 2 -45.56 63.45 1.21
CA ASP A 2 -44.72 62.60 0.34
C ASP A 2 -43.41 62.08 0.96
N SER A 3 -43.27 62.03 2.29
CA SER A 3 -41.99 61.72 2.94
C SER A 3 -41.89 60.32 3.56
N LEU A 4 -42.97 59.53 3.63
CA LEU A 4 -43.00 58.23 4.33
C LEU A 4 -43.24 57.07 3.34
N ALA A 5 -42.62 55.91 3.57
CA ALA A 5 -42.77 54.71 2.74
C ALA A 5 -43.41 53.53 3.45
N SER A 6 -43.00 53.17 4.67
CA SER A 6 -43.47 51.95 5.37
C SER A 6 -44.17 52.30 6.68
N LEU A 7 -45.25 51.57 7.01
CA LEU A 7 -46.01 51.65 8.26
C LEU A 7 -45.96 50.30 8.96
N VAL A 8 -45.66 50.29 10.26
CA VAL A 8 -45.87 49.15 11.14
C VAL A 8 -47.00 49.47 12.11
N LEU A 9 -48.02 48.61 12.14
CA LEU A 9 -49.19 48.73 13.01
C LEU A 9 -49.25 47.51 13.94
N CYS A 10 -49.67 47.69 15.20
CA CYS A 10 -50.15 46.58 16.03
C CYS A 10 -51.67 46.69 16.14
N GLY A 11 -52.38 45.69 15.62
CA GLY A 11 -53.82 45.79 15.39
C GLY A 11 -54.17 46.95 14.44
N VAL A 12 -54.72 48.03 14.99
CA VAL A 12 -55.08 49.26 14.24
C VAL A 12 -54.21 50.47 14.63
N SER A 13 -53.32 50.31 15.60
CA SER A 13 -52.50 51.40 16.16
C SER A 13 -51.17 51.52 15.42
N LEU A 14 -50.81 52.73 15.00
CA LEU A 14 -49.54 53.02 14.33
C LEU A 14 -48.39 53.01 15.35
N LEU A 15 -47.37 52.19 15.09
CA LEU A 15 -46.18 52.06 15.96
C LEU A 15 -44.94 52.72 15.36
N LEU A 16 -44.67 52.47 14.08
CA LEU A 16 -43.48 52.97 13.40
C LEU A 16 -43.84 53.41 11.98
N SER A 17 -43.29 54.53 11.55
CA SER A 17 -43.28 54.94 10.14
C SER A 17 -41.85 55.24 9.70
N VAL A 18 -41.48 54.77 8.51
CA VAL A 18 -40.11 54.92 7.98
C VAL A 18 -40.12 55.81 6.74
N PRO A 19 -39.23 56.82 6.64
CA PRO A 19 -39.12 57.68 5.47
C PRO A 19 -38.75 56.91 4.20
N ARG A 20 -39.18 57.39 3.03
CA ARG A 20 -38.99 56.69 1.76
C ARG A 20 -37.53 56.45 1.36
N HIS A 21 -36.63 57.34 1.76
CA HIS A 21 -35.22 57.27 1.40
C HIS A 21 -34.36 56.47 2.39
N GLU A 22 -34.97 55.98 3.48
CA GLU A 22 -34.28 55.32 4.60
C GLU A 22 -34.92 53.97 4.96
N VAL A 23 -35.67 53.36 4.03
CA VAL A 23 -36.26 52.03 4.28
C VAL A 23 -35.13 50.99 4.35
N PRO A 24 -34.94 50.32 5.50
CA PRO A 24 -33.88 49.33 5.65
C PRO A 24 -34.23 48.01 4.93
N ASP A 25 -33.21 47.19 4.66
CA ASP A 25 -33.39 45.84 4.11
C ASP A 25 -34.18 44.93 5.05
N ILE A 26 -34.06 45.15 6.36
CA ILE A 26 -34.83 44.47 7.41
C ILE A 26 -35.54 45.56 8.24
N LEU A 27 -36.87 45.55 8.19
CA LEU A 27 -37.69 46.46 8.98
C LEU A 27 -37.89 45.90 10.39
N GLU A 28 -37.15 46.45 11.36
CA GLU A 28 -37.18 46.01 12.75
C GLU A 28 -38.04 46.95 13.62
N VAL A 29 -38.70 46.37 14.63
CA VAL A 29 -39.39 47.12 15.70
C VAL A 29 -38.80 46.68 17.04
N HIS A 30 -38.20 47.63 17.74
CA HIS A 30 -37.57 47.36 19.02
C HIS A 30 -38.56 47.56 20.17
N LEU A 31 -38.85 46.49 20.91
CA LEU A 31 -39.71 46.50 22.10
C LEU A 31 -38.85 46.13 23.32
N SER A 32 -38.39 47.12 24.06
CA SER A 32 -37.63 46.90 25.29
C SER A 32 -38.58 46.60 26.45
N HIS A 33 -38.38 45.45 27.13
CA HIS A 33 -39.23 44.98 28.24
C HIS A 33 -40.70 44.75 27.87
N ALA A 34 -40.95 44.00 26.79
CA ALA A 34 -42.29 43.67 26.32
C ALA A 34 -43.20 43.13 27.43
N GLN A 35 -44.41 43.69 27.53
CA GLN A 35 -45.46 43.33 28.48
C GLN A 35 -46.58 42.54 27.78
N PRO A 36 -47.42 41.80 28.53
CA PRO A 36 -48.52 41.02 27.95
C PRO A 36 -49.48 41.82 27.06
N GLN A 37 -49.66 43.12 27.35
CA GLN A 37 -50.48 44.05 26.58
C GLN A 37 -49.87 44.44 25.22
N ASP A 38 -48.57 44.23 25.03
CA ASP A 38 -47.87 44.47 23.75
C ASP A 38 -48.05 43.30 22.78
N ALA A 39 -48.56 42.16 23.25
CA ALA A 39 -48.85 41.00 22.42
C ALA A 39 -49.94 41.31 21.39
N GLY A 40 -49.82 40.76 20.19
CA GLY A 40 -50.77 41.02 19.12
C GLY A 40 -50.25 40.69 17.73
N VAL A 41 -51.06 41.01 16.73
CA VAL A 41 -50.66 40.90 15.33
C VAL A 41 -50.11 42.23 14.88
N TYR A 42 -48.85 42.19 14.44
CA TYR A 42 -48.13 43.30 13.85
C TYR A 42 -48.24 43.20 12.33
N SER A 43 -48.63 44.28 11.68
CA SER A 43 -48.69 44.36 10.22
C SER A 43 -47.70 45.39 9.71
N ALA A 44 -46.94 45.05 8.67
CA ALA A 44 -46.03 45.95 7.99
C ALA A 44 -46.47 46.12 6.53
N ARG A 45 -46.60 47.37 6.06
CA ARG A 45 -47.01 47.68 4.68
C ARG A 45 -46.39 48.98 4.17
N TYR A 46 -46.34 49.12 2.85
CA TYR A 46 -46.09 50.42 2.23
C TYR A 46 -47.32 51.33 2.32
N ILE A 47 -47.13 52.66 2.40
CA ILE A 47 -48.20 53.66 2.63
C ILE A 47 -49.28 53.70 1.53
N GLY A 48 -48.96 53.27 0.32
CA GLY A 48 -49.94 53.11 -0.78
C GLY A 48 -50.70 51.79 -0.77
N GLY A 49 -50.35 50.85 0.13
CA GLY A 49 -50.97 49.54 0.24
C GLY A 49 -52.20 49.52 1.16
N ASN A 50 -53.03 48.49 1.03
CA ASN A 50 -54.16 48.25 1.92
C ASN A 50 -53.79 47.22 3.01
N LEU A 51 -54.73 46.90 3.90
CA LEU A 51 -54.47 45.93 4.98
C LEU A 51 -54.11 44.54 4.43
N PHE A 52 -54.72 44.12 3.33
CA PHE A 52 -54.52 42.79 2.73
C PHE A 52 -53.18 42.61 2.03
N THR A 53 -52.52 43.71 1.66
CA THR A 53 -51.15 43.70 1.10
C THR A 53 -50.07 43.81 2.17
N SER A 54 -50.44 43.73 3.45
CA SER A 54 -49.49 43.81 4.57
C SER A 54 -48.85 42.46 4.83
N ALA A 55 -47.59 42.46 5.28
CA ALA A 55 -46.99 41.31 5.92
C ALA A 55 -47.45 41.26 7.39
N PHE A 56 -47.73 40.07 7.91
CA PHE A 56 -48.21 39.89 9.28
C PHE A 56 -47.23 39.05 10.09
N THR A 57 -47.01 39.43 11.35
CA THR A 57 -46.33 38.62 12.35
C THR A 57 -47.08 38.68 13.67
N ARG A 58 -47.05 37.62 14.46
CA ARG A 58 -47.75 37.57 15.76
C ARG A 58 -46.72 37.52 16.88
N LEU A 59 -46.78 38.51 17.77
CA LEU A 59 -46.02 38.53 19.00
C LEU A 59 -46.86 37.90 20.12
N ILE A 60 -46.29 36.92 20.81
CA ILE A 60 -46.88 36.30 22.00
C ILE A 60 -45.99 36.66 23.18
N VAL A 61 -46.57 37.33 24.18
CA VAL A 61 -45.87 37.68 25.41
C VAL A 61 -46.56 36.95 26.56
N ARG A 62 -45.81 36.10 27.24
CA ARG A 62 -46.28 35.33 28.40
C ARG A 62 -46.45 36.24 29.62
N ARG A 63 -47.42 35.95 30.49
CA ARG A 63 -47.62 36.70 31.73
C ARG A 63 -46.43 36.59 32.69
N CYS A 64 -45.79 35.42 32.71
CA CYS A 64 -44.66 35.12 33.57
C CYS A 64 -43.34 35.08 32.79
N GLU A 65 -42.24 35.38 33.47
CA GLU A 65 -40.90 35.20 32.93
C GLU A 65 -40.58 33.73 32.60
N ALA A 66 -39.49 33.52 31.87
CA ALA A 66 -39.04 32.18 31.50
C ALA A 66 -38.89 31.30 32.76
N GLN A 67 -39.28 30.03 32.64
CA GLN A 67 -39.25 29.03 33.72
C GLN A 67 -40.20 29.27 34.90
N LYS A 68 -41.10 30.26 34.86
CA LYS A 68 -42.12 30.48 35.88
C LYS A 68 -43.55 30.35 35.36
N TRP A 69 -44.47 29.98 36.25
CA TRP A 69 -45.90 29.84 35.99
C TRP A 69 -46.73 30.05 37.26
N GLY A 70 -48.05 30.08 37.10
CA GLY A 70 -49.05 30.29 38.14
C GLY A 70 -49.68 31.68 38.08
N PRO A 71 -50.77 31.90 38.83
CA PRO A 71 -51.48 33.19 38.84
C PRO A 71 -50.59 34.36 39.29
N GLU A 72 -49.63 34.09 40.18
CA GLU A 72 -48.64 35.05 40.70
C GLU A 72 -47.21 34.79 40.21
N CYS A 73 -47.02 33.91 39.22
CA CYS A 73 -45.70 33.52 38.70
C CYS A 73 -44.72 32.98 39.76
N ASN A 74 -45.20 32.40 40.85
CA ASN A 74 -44.37 31.90 41.96
C ASN A 74 -43.99 30.42 41.83
N HIS A 75 -44.52 29.69 40.84
CA HIS A 75 -44.21 28.28 40.62
C HIS A 75 -43.19 28.09 39.50
N LEU A 76 -42.31 27.10 39.66
CA LEU A 76 -41.34 26.71 38.64
C LEU A 76 -41.99 25.83 37.57
N CYS A 77 -41.71 26.15 36.32
CA CYS A 77 -42.15 25.36 35.17
C CYS A 77 -41.50 23.99 35.14
N THR A 78 -42.19 23.03 34.51
CA THR A 78 -41.53 21.82 34.04
C THR A 78 -40.45 22.20 33.03
N ALA A 79 -39.25 21.61 33.12
CA ALA A 79 -38.17 21.89 32.20
C ALA A 79 -38.47 21.31 30.80
N CYS A 80 -38.86 22.17 29.87
CA CYS A 80 -39.21 21.78 28.50
C CYS A 80 -37.96 21.70 27.62
N MET A 81 -37.72 20.54 27.01
CA MET A 81 -36.64 20.27 26.05
C MET A 81 -37.13 20.46 24.61
N ASN A 82 -36.21 20.38 23.64
CA ASN A 82 -36.51 20.44 22.20
C ASN A 82 -37.36 21.66 21.81
N ASN A 83 -37.11 22.83 22.40
CA ASN A 83 -37.87 24.06 22.17
C ASN A 83 -39.36 23.98 22.57
N GLY A 84 -39.74 23.09 23.49
CA GLY A 84 -41.06 23.13 24.13
C GLY A 84 -41.28 24.41 24.95
N VAL A 85 -42.53 24.87 25.02
CA VAL A 85 -42.90 26.09 25.74
C VAL A 85 -43.73 25.73 26.97
N CYS A 86 -43.34 26.23 28.14
CA CYS A 86 -44.11 26.05 29.36
C CYS A 86 -45.41 26.90 29.32
N HIS A 87 -46.54 26.30 29.66
CA HIS A 87 -47.80 27.00 29.79
C HIS A 87 -47.87 27.75 31.13
N GLU A 88 -48.13 29.06 31.10
CA GLU A 88 -48.11 29.91 32.29
C GLU A 88 -49.22 29.66 33.32
N ASP A 89 -50.36 29.11 32.91
CA ASP A 89 -51.42 28.77 33.87
C ASP A 89 -51.32 27.34 34.46
N THR A 90 -50.56 26.43 33.85
CA THR A 90 -50.52 25.01 34.27
C THR A 90 -49.13 24.47 34.61
N GLY A 91 -48.06 25.12 34.15
CA GLY A 91 -46.68 24.68 34.36
C GLY A 91 -46.25 23.47 33.53
N GLU A 92 -47.15 22.93 32.69
CA GLU A 92 -46.87 21.83 31.77
C GLU A 92 -46.31 22.33 30.44
N CYS A 93 -45.54 21.49 29.75
CA CYS A 93 -44.95 21.83 28.46
C CYS A 93 -45.93 21.59 27.31
N ILE A 94 -45.99 22.55 26.39
CA ILE A 94 -46.54 22.37 25.04
C ILE A 94 -45.39 21.96 24.13
N CYS A 95 -45.44 20.72 23.65
CA CYS A 95 -44.37 20.16 22.84
C CYS A 95 -44.52 20.51 21.36
N PRO A 96 -43.41 20.76 20.66
CA PRO A 96 -43.43 20.99 19.21
C PRO A 96 -43.91 19.74 18.44
N PRO A 97 -44.41 19.90 17.20
CA PRO A 97 -44.83 18.78 16.37
C PRO A 97 -43.65 17.82 16.10
N GLY A 98 -43.81 16.56 16.53
CA GLY A 98 -42.80 15.50 16.42
C GLY A 98 -42.15 15.11 17.76
N PHE A 99 -42.54 15.75 18.87
CA PHE A 99 -42.10 15.39 20.21
C PHE A 99 -43.28 15.31 21.19
N MET A 100 -43.15 14.49 22.24
CA MET A 100 -44.16 14.32 23.28
C MET A 100 -43.54 14.07 24.66
N GLY A 101 -44.39 13.88 25.66
CA GLY A 101 -44.01 13.68 27.06
C GLY A 101 -44.04 14.97 27.88
N ARG A 102 -43.90 14.85 29.20
CA ARG A 102 -44.04 16.00 30.11
C ARG A 102 -42.97 17.08 29.91
N THR A 103 -41.78 16.67 29.47
CA THR A 103 -40.61 17.52 29.21
C THR A 103 -40.29 17.65 27.71
N CYS A 104 -41.12 17.10 26.82
CA CYS A 104 -40.89 17.11 25.36
C CYS A 104 -39.60 16.43 24.88
N GLU A 105 -39.00 15.55 25.69
CA GLU A 105 -37.77 14.83 25.36
C GLU A 105 -37.99 13.67 24.38
N LYS A 106 -39.19 13.09 24.36
CA LYS A 106 -39.47 11.87 23.60
C LYS A 106 -39.79 12.22 22.15
N ALA A 107 -38.93 11.78 21.23
CA ALA A 107 -39.19 11.84 19.80
C ALA A 107 -40.35 10.91 19.42
N CYS A 108 -41.19 11.38 18.50
CA CYS A 108 -42.30 10.63 17.97
C CYS A 108 -41.92 9.80 16.74
N GLU A 109 -42.82 8.91 16.32
CA GLU A 109 -42.65 8.19 15.04
C GLU A 109 -42.53 9.18 13.87
N LEU A 110 -41.83 8.75 12.82
CA LEU A 110 -41.60 9.58 11.64
C LEU A 110 -42.93 10.09 11.07
N HIS A 111 -42.99 11.40 10.77
CA HIS A 111 -44.14 12.09 10.19
C HIS A 111 -45.42 12.05 11.04
N THR A 112 -45.28 11.92 12.37
CA THR A 112 -46.39 12.02 13.32
C THR A 112 -46.36 13.32 14.12
N PHE A 113 -47.53 13.78 14.56
CA PHE A 113 -47.70 15.00 15.34
C PHE A 113 -48.88 14.87 16.31
N GLY A 114 -49.10 15.90 17.13
CA GLY A 114 -50.16 15.93 18.14
C GLY A 114 -49.63 15.56 19.54
N ARG A 115 -50.43 15.84 20.58
CA ARG A 115 -50.01 15.69 22.00
C ARG A 115 -49.55 14.26 22.33
N THR A 116 -50.11 13.27 21.63
CA THR A 116 -49.76 11.85 21.77
C THR A 116 -49.16 11.24 20.51
N CYS A 117 -48.84 12.05 19.50
CA CYS A 117 -48.26 11.60 18.24
C CYS A 117 -49.03 10.50 17.50
N LYS A 118 -50.37 10.61 17.48
CA LYS A 118 -51.24 9.63 16.80
C LYS A 118 -51.70 10.11 15.42
N GLU A 119 -51.57 11.40 15.18
CA GLU A 119 -51.89 12.07 13.94
C GLU A 119 -50.70 11.97 12.98
N ARG A 120 -50.96 11.70 11.70
CA ARG A 120 -49.91 11.55 10.68
C ARG A 120 -50.05 12.61 9.59
N CYS A 121 -48.92 13.09 9.08
CA CYS A 121 -48.90 13.96 7.91
C CYS A 121 -49.33 13.18 6.65
N SER A 122 -50.22 13.75 5.85
CA SER A 122 -50.80 13.04 4.70
C SER A 122 -49.97 13.11 3.42
N GLY A 123 -48.93 13.95 3.38
CA GLY A 123 -48.03 14.10 2.25
C GLY A 123 -47.04 12.94 2.11
N GLN A 124 -46.67 12.60 0.87
CA GLN A 124 -45.64 11.58 0.60
C GLN A 124 -44.24 11.99 1.07
N GLU A 125 -43.97 13.30 1.12
CA GLU A 125 -42.73 13.88 1.69
C GLU A 125 -42.90 14.23 3.19
N GLY A 126 -43.82 13.54 3.88
CA GLY A 126 -44.11 13.77 5.29
C GLY A 126 -44.83 15.09 5.54
N CYS A 127 -44.28 15.92 6.44
CA CYS A 127 -44.86 17.19 6.88
C CYS A 127 -44.31 18.41 6.13
N LYS A 128 -43.74 18.21 4.93
CA LYS A 128 -43.31 19.29 4.06
C LYS A 128 -44.49 20.20 3.73
N ALA A 129 -44.26 21.51 3.77
CA ALA A 129 -45.27 22.53 3.55
C ALA A 129 -46.40 22.60 4.61
N TYR A 130 -46.19 22.01 5.79
CA TYR A 130 -47.15 22.08 6.90
C TYR A 130 -46.65 23.04 7.97
N VAL A 131 -47.41 24.11 8.19
CA VAL A 131 -47.24 25.03 9.32
C VAL A 131 -48.21 24.61 10.42
N PHE A 132 -47.70 24.24 11.59
CA PHE A 132 -48.49 23.82 12.73
C PHE A 132 -48.64 24.98 13.70
N CYS A 133 -49.87 25.26 14.12
CA CYS A 133 -50.15 26.20 15.20
C CYS A 133 -50.70 25.42 16.39
N LEU A 134 -50.08 25.58 17.54
CA LEU A 134 -50.47 24.93 18.79
C LEU A 134 -51.10 25.96 19.74
N PRO A 135 -51.73 25.52 20.85
CA PRO A 135 -52.29 26.45 21.82
C PRO A 135 -51.26 27.46 22.32
N ASP A 136 -51.71 28.69 22.58
CA ASP A 136 -50.90 29.67 23.28
C ASP A 136 -50.47 29.10 24.65
N PRO A 137 -49.22 29.33 25.08
CA PRO A 137 -48.25 30.31 24.56
C PRO A 137 -47.30 29.80 23.47
N TYR A 138 -47.52 28.65 22.83
CA TYR A 138 -46.57 28.08 21.88
C TYR A 138 -46.47 28.86 20.55
N GLY A 139 -47.61 29.25 19.97
CA GLY A 139 -47.64 29.91 18.66
C GLY A 139 -47.61 28.92 17.48
N CYS A 140 -46.87 29.24 16.43
CA CYS A 140 -46.79 28.42 15.22
C CYS A 140 -45.35 28.09 14.83
N SER A 141 -45.14 26.88 14.32
CA SER A 141 -43.85 26.39 13.84
C SER A 141 -44.01 25.40 12.69
N CYS A 142 -42.91 25.12 12.00
CA CYS A 142 -42.84 23.92 11.16
C CYS A 142 -42.78 22.66 12.03
N ALA A 143 -43.07 21.49 11.44
CA ALA A 143 -42.73 20.22 12.06
C ALA A 143 -41.21 20.05 12.19
N THR A 144 -40.78 19.23 13.14
CA THR A 144 -39.36 18.88 13.30
C THR A 144 -38.74 18.42 11.96
N GLY A 145 -37.57 18.97 11.62
CA GLY A 145 -36.88 18.70 10.36
C GLY A 145 -37.25 19.62 9.18
N TRP A 146 -38.13 20.60 9.37
CA TRP A 146 -38.50 21.60 8.33
C TRP A 146 -38.24 23.03 8.82
N LYS A 147 -37.84 23.92 7.90
CA LYS A 147 -37.59 25.34 8.15
C LYS A 147 -38.15 26.21 7.02
N GLY A 148 -38.07 27.53 7.22
CA GLY A 148 -38.59 28.54 6.29
C GLY A 148 -40.05 28.89 6.54
N LEU A 149 -40.51 30.02 6.00
CA LEU A 149 -41.87 30.53 6.20
C LEU A 149 -42.96 29.58 5.67
N GLN A 150 -42.61 28.76 4.69
CA GLN A 150 -43.50 27.78 4.06
C GLN A 150 -43.13 26.33 4.42
N CYS A 151 -42.22 26.09 5.37
CA CYS A 151 -41.80 24.75 5.79
C CYS A 151 -41.42 23.80 4.63
N ASN A 152 -40.87 24.35 3.56
CA ASN A 152 -40.51 23.66 2.33
C ASN A 152 -39.02 23.33 2.27
N GLU A 153 -38.21 23.96 3.11
CA GLU A 153 -36.79 23.69 3.27
C GLU A 153 -36.62 22.62 4.36
N GLY A 154 -36.27 21.40 3.96
CA GLY A 154 -35.94 20.34 4.91
C GLY A 154 -34.52 20.51 5.48
N ILE A 155 -34.32 20.17 6.75
CA ILE A 155 -33.04 19.64 7.24
C ILE A 155 -33.23 18.12 7.24
N PRO A 156 -32.82 17.40 6.18
CA PRO A 156 -33.05 15.97 6.13
C PRO A 156 -32.16 15.33 7.20
N ARG A 157 -32.75 14.85 8.30
CA ARG A 157 -32.04 13.89 9.16
C ARG A 157 -32.00 12.58 8.41
N MET A 158 -30.84 12.28 7.83
CA MET A 158 -30.62 11.03 7.10
C MET A 158 -30.02 10.03 8.07
N THR A 159 -30.73 8.93 8.31
CA THR A 159 -30.21 7.79 9.07
C THR A 159 -28.84 7.40 8.52
N PRO A 160 -27.86 7.12 9.38
CA PRO A 160 -26.53 6.80 8.92
C PRO A 160 -26.54 5.55 8.04
N LYS A 161 -25.67 5.51 7.04
CA LYS A 161 -25.51 4.34 6.17
C LYS A 161 -24.03 4.03 6.03
N ILE A 162 -23.65 2.80 6.37
CA ILE A 162 -22.29 2.30 6.17
C ILE A 162 -22.10 2.00 4.67
N VAL A 163 -21.10 2.64 4.08
CA VAL A 163 -20.79 2.57 2.64
C VAL A 163 -19.38 2.01 2.44
N ASP A 164 -19.10 1.51 1.23
CA ASP A 164 -17.79 1.02 0.81
C ASP A 164 -17.17 -0.07 1.72
N LEU A 165 -18.00 -0.79 2.47
CA LEU A 165 -17.56 -1.92 3.31
C LEU A 165 -17.71 -3.25 2.52
N PRO A 166 -16.60 -3.95 2.20
CA PRO A 166 -16.62 -5.26 1.54
C PRO A 166 -17.25 -6.34 2.42
N ASP A 167 -17.85 -7.36 1.81
CA ASP A 167 -18.45 -8.49 2.57
C ASP A 167 -17.37 -9.45 3.12
N HIS A 168 -16.23 -9.54 2.44
CA HIS A 168 -15.10 -10.39 2.82
C HIS A 168 -13.77 -9.65 2.67
N ILE A 169 -12.92 -9.75 3.69
CA ILE A 169 -11.57 -9.19 3.70
C ILE A 169 -10.59 -10.30 4.06
N GLU A 170 -9.62 -10.54 3.19
CA GLU A 170 -8.45 -11.39 3.48
C GLU A 170 -7.29 -10.50 3.92
N VAL A 171 -6.73 -10.77 5.10
CA VAL A 171 -5.61 -10.00 5.65
C VAL A 171 -4.52 -10.92 6.19
N ASN A 172 -3.27 -10.46 6.10
CA ASN A 172 -2.12 -11.16 6.67
C ASN A 172 -1.99 -10.86 8.16
N SER A 173 -1.59 -11.87 8.94
CA SER A 173 -1.33 -11.71 10.38
C SER A 173 -0.28 -10.61 10.60
N GLY A 174 -0.58 -9.62 11.44
CA GLY A 174 0.29 -8.45 11.60
C GLY A 174 -0.47 -7.19 11.99
N LYS A 175 0.09 -6.03 11.65
CA LYS A 175 -0.58 -4.73 11.86
C LYS A 175 -1.74 -4.60 10.86
N PHE A 176 -2.91 -4.23 11.34
CA PHE A 176 -4.09 -4.06 10.49
C PHE A 176 -4.85 -2.79 10.89
N ASN A 177 -5.26 -2.00 9.90
CA ASN A 177 -6.00 -0.76 10.11
C ASN A 177 -7.35 -0.83 9.38
N PRO A 178 -8.40 -1.41 9.99
CA PRO A 178 -9.72 -1.44 9.38
C PRO A 178 -10.31 -0.03 9.31
N ILE A 179 -11.12 0.20 8.28
CA ILE A 179 -11.76 1.48 8.01
C ILE A 179 -13.26 1.26 7.99
N CYS A 180 -14.01 2.12 8.69
CA CYS A 180 -15.44 2.20 8.52
C CYS A 180 -15.83 3.60 8.02
N LYS A 181 -16.59 3.62 6.91
CA LYS A 181 -17.06 4.84 6.28
C LYS A 181 -18.58 4.89 6.33
N ALA A 182 -19.13 6.01 6.76
CA ALA A 182 -20.57 6.19 6.87
C ALA A 182 -21.02 7.56 6.37
N SER A 183 -22.15 7.59 5.66
CA SER A 183 -22.91 8.81 5.39
C SER A 183 -23.99 9.01 6.44
N GLY A 184 -24.64 10.17 6.44
CA GLY A 184 -25.75 10.49 7.33
C GLY A 184 -25.84 11.98 7.55
N TRP A 185 -26.99 12.46 8.03
CA TRP A 185 -27.14 13.83 8.49
C TRP A 185 -27.91 13.84 9.82
N PRO A 186 -27.32 14.37 10.91
CA PRO A 186 -25.95 14.87 11.01
C PRO A 186 -24.91 13.78 10.71
N LEU A 187 -23.74 14.20 10.20
CA LEU A 187 -22.64 13.29 9.92
C LEU A 187 -22.15 12.66 11.24
N PRO A 188 -21.90 11.33 11.26
CA PRO A 188 -21.46 10.65 12.47
C PRO A 188 -20.09 11.17 12.92
N THR A 189 -19.93 11.36 14.22
CA THR A 189 -18.67 11.74 14.87
C THR A 189 -17.84 10.51 15.25
N ASN A 190 -16.61 10.71 15.72
CA ASN A 190 -15.72 9.61 16.14
C ASN A 190 -16.26 8.83 17.35
N GLU A 191 -17.00 9.48 18.26
CA GLU A 191 -17.63 8.83 19.43
C GLU A 191 -18.83 7.96 19.05
N GLU A 192 -19.46 8.26 17.91
CA GLU A 192 -20.65 7.58 17.38
C GLU A 192 -20.32 6.40 16.45
N MET A 193 -19.03 6.16 16.15
CA MET A 193 -18.56 5.08 15.28
C MET A 193 -17.69 4.09 16.05
N THR A 194 -18.06 2.81 15.99
CA THR A 194 -17.32 1.74 16.67
C THR A 194 -17.16 0.52 15.76
N LEU A 195 -16.17 -0.31 16.07
CA LEU A 195 -15.91 -1.57 15.38
C LEU A 195 -15.91 -2.71 16.40
N VAL A 196 -16.78 -3.70 16.19
CA VAL A 196 -16.95 -4.82 17.10
C VAL A 196 -16.23 -6.05 16.53
N LYS A 197 -15.35 -6.64 17.35
CA LYS A 197 -14.64 -7.89 17.07
C LYS A 197 -15.58 -9.10 17.22
N PRO A 198 -15.22 -10.29 16.67
CA PRO A 198 -16.01 -11.51 16.84
C PRO A 198 -16.15 -11.97 18.31
N ASP A 199 -15.19 -11.60 19.16
CA ASP A 199 -15.19 -11.86 20.60
C ASP A 199 -16.08 -10.89 21.41
N GLY A 200 -16.72 -9.91 20.74
CA GLY A 200 -17.56 -8.88 21.35
C GLY A 200 -16.79 -7.64 21.82
N THR A 201 -15.46 -7.58 21.67
CA THR A 201 -14.67 -6.40 22.02
C THR A 201 -15.04 -5.23 21.12
N VAL A 202 -15.35 -4.09 21.73
CA VAL A 202 -15.64 -2.84 21.02
C VAL A 202 -14.36 -2.02 20.89
N LEU A 203 -14.03 -1.63 19.66
CA LEU A 203 -12.90 -0.79 19.32
C LEU A 203 -13.37 0.61 18.95
N HIS A 204 -12.63 1.61 19.40
CA HIS A 204 -12.84 3.01 19.04
C HIS A 204 -11.83 3.48 17.98
N PRO A 205 -12.19 4.49 17.15
CA PRO A 205 -11.31 4.98 16.10
C PRO A 205 -10.04 5.58 16.70
N LYS A 206 -8.88 5.25 16.12
CA LYS A 206 -7.60 5.87 16.49
C LYS A 206 -7.36 7.16 15.73
N ASP A 207 -7.87 7.22 14.50
CA ASP A 207 -7.81 8.37 13.62
C ASP A 207 -9.17 8.56 12.94
N PHE A 208 -9.51 9.81 12.61
CA PHE A 208 -10.84 10.17 12.14
C PHE A 208 -10.78 11.29 11.12
N ASN A 209 -11.34 11.04 9.95
CA ASN A 209 -11.44 12.00 8.85
C ASN A 209 -12.91 12.23 8.50
N HIS A 210 -13.23 13.44 8.06
CA HIS A 210 -14.55 13.75 7.54
C HIS A 210 -14.45 14.53 6.23
N THR A 211 -15.49 14.37 5.42
CA THR A 211 -15.76 15.09 4.18
C THR A 211 -17.17 15.66 4.28
N ASP A 212 -17.58 16.47 3.31
CA ASP A 212 -18.92 17.09 3.31
C ASP A 212 -20.09 16.09 3.35
N HIS A 213 -19.85 14.81 3.00
CA HIS A 213 -20.90 13.78 2.86
C HIS A 213 -20.64 12.49 3.65
N PHE A 214 -19.43 12.29 4.16
CA PHE A 214 -19.03 11.04 4.80
C PHE A 214 -18.07 11.29 5.96
N SER A 215 -18.20 10.47 6.99
CA SER A 215 -17.22 10.30 8.06
C SER A 215 -16.49 8.98 7.87
N VAL A 216 -15.18 9.00 8.17
CA VAL A 216 -14.27 7.87 8.00
C VAL A 216 -13.55 7.64 9.32
N ALA A 217 -13.87 6.54 9.99
CA ALA A 217 -13.20 6.07 11.19
C ALA A 217 -12.11 5.05 10.83
N ILE A 218 -10.88 5.28 11.29
CA ILE A 218 -9.76 4.38 11.09
C ILE A 218 -9.38 3.76 12.45
N PHE A 219 -9.42 2.44 12.50
CA PHE A 219 -9.06 1.67 13.68
C PHE A 219 -7.63 1.15 13.54
N THR A 220 -6.95 0.84 14.65
CA THR A 220 -5.60 0.25 14.59
C THR A 220 -5.53 -0.96 15.48
N ILE A 221 -5.18 -2.10 14.88
CA ILE A 221 -4.93 -3.35 15.57
C ILE A 221 -3.44 -3.64 15.42
N HIS A 222 -2.73 -3.66 16.54
CA HIS A 222 -1.28 -3.86 16.56
C HIS A 222 -0.87 -5.23 16.01
N ARG A 223 -1.66 -6.26 16.30
CA ARG A 223 -1.40 -7.63 15.87
C ARG A 223 -2.71 -8.40 15.73
N ILE A 224 -3.21 -8.53 14.51
CA ILE A 224 -4.32 -9.42 14.18
C ILE A 224 -3.79 -10.84 13.93
N LEU A 225 -4.47 -11.85 14.48
CA LEU A 225 -4.06 -13.25 14.43
C LEU A 225 -5.17 -14.15 13.87
N PRO A 226 -4.87 -15.39 13.44
CA PRO A 226 -5.88 -16.33 12.92
C PRO A 226 -7.13 -16.51 13.80
N PRO A 227 -7.05 -16.54 15.15
CA PRO A 227 -8.23 -16.61 16.02
C PRO A 227 -9.16 -15.40 15.95
N ASP A 228 -8.69 -14.25 15.47
CA ASP A 228 -9.52 -13.06 15.27
C ASP A 228 -10.37 -13.12 13.98
N SER A 229 -10.24 -14.21 13.21
CA SER A 229 -11.05 -14.44 12.01
C SER A 229 -12.51 -14.67 12.37
N GLY A 230 -13.41 -14.12 11.57
CA GLY A 230 -14.85 -14.24 11.79
C GLY A 230 -15.61 -13.01 11.33
N VAL A 231 -16.83 -12.86 11.85
CA VAL A 231 -17.71 -11.74 11.50
C VAL A 231 -17.39 -10.55 12.40
N TRP A 232 -16.92 -9.48 11.78
CA TRP A 232 -16.72 -8.17 12.40
C TRP A 232 -17.91 -7.29 12.05
N VAL A 233 -18.23 -6.34 12.91
CA VAL A 233 -19.38 -5.44 12.69
C VAL A 233 -18.92 -4.00 12.82
N CYS A 234 -19.13 -3.19 11.77
CA CYS A 234 -19.09 -1.74 11.97
C CYS A 234 -20.45 -1.28 12.47
N SER A 235 -20.45 -0.47 13.52
CA SER A 235 -21.64 0.06 14.17
C SER A 235 -21.55 1.59 14.21
N VAL A 236 -22.61 2.25 13.73
CA VAL A 236 -22.72 3.72 13.68
C VAL A 236 -24.03 4.12 14.31
N ASN A 237 -23.95 4.88 15.40
CA ASN A 237 -25.11 5.25 16.20
C ASN A 237 -25.16 6.78 16.37
N THR A 238 -26.03 7.44 15.61
CA THR A 238 -26.23 8.88 15.69
C THR A 238 -27.60 9.23 16.23
N VAL A 239 -27.82 10.51 16.52
CA VAL A 239 -29.15 11.04 16.86
C VAL A 239 -30.21 10.84 15.77
N ALA A 240 -29.82 10.51 14.53
CA ALA A 240 -30.73 10.22 13.43
C ALA A 240 -31.08 8.71 13.33
N GLY A 241 -30.34 7.83 14.00
CA GLY A 241 -30.57 6.38 14.00
C GLY A 241 -29.29 5.58 14.15
N MET A 242 -29.45 4.26 14.31
CA MET A 242 -28.34 3.31 14.44
C MET A 242 -28.33 2.35 13.25
N VAL A 243 -27.14 2.07 12.71
CA VAL A 243 -26.93 1.09 11.63
C VAL A 243 -25.73 0.23 11.95
N GLU A 244 -25.83 -1.05 11.62
CA GLU A 244 -24.75 -2.02 11.73
C GLU A 244 -24.58 -2.75 10.41
N LYS A 245 -23.32 -2.98 10.01
CA LYS A 245 -23.01 -3.77 8.82
C LYS A 245 -21.91 -4.80 9.14
N PRO A 246 -22.23 -6.11 9.07
CA PRO A 246 -21.25 -7.16 9.26
C PRO A 246 -20.37 -7.36 8.02
N PHE A 247 -19.14 -7.79 8.24
CA PHE A 247 -18.20 -8.22 7.21
C PHE A 247 -17.28 -9.32 7.75
N ASN A 248 -16.90 -10.26 6.90
CA ASN A 248 -16.12 -11.41 7.31
C ASN A 248 -14.62 -11.14 7.11
N ILE A 249 -13.81 -11.31 8.16
CA ILE A 249 -12.36 -11.21 8.07
C ILE A 249 -11.76 -12.61 8.13
N SER A 250 -10.94 -12.95 7.14
CA SER A 250 -10.11 -14.16 7.14
C SER A 250 -8.66 -13.77 7.32
N VAL A 251 -8.14 -14.00 8.52
CA VAL A 251 -6.75 -13.73 8.87
C VAL A 251 -5.91 -14.93 8.49
N LYS A 252 -4.87 -14.67 7.71
CA LYS A 252 -4.06 -15.70 7.10
C LYS A 252 -2.63 -15.62 7.61
N VAL A 253 -1.98 -16.78 7.70
CA VAL A 253 -0.64 -16.93 8.25
C VAL A 253 0.41 -16.66 7.17
N LEU A 254 1.51 -16.02 7.56
CA LEU A 254 2.62 -15.72 6.67
C LEU A 254 3.42 -16.99 6.33
N PRO A 255 3.86 -17.15 5.08
CA PRO A 255 4.48 -18.39 4.62
C PRO A 255 5.93 -18.50 5.12
N LYS A 256 6.38 -19.69 5.50
CA LYS A 256 7.77 -19.96 5.88
C LYS A 256 8.23 -21.29 5.28
N PRO A 257 9.27 -21.30 4.42
CA PRO A 257 9.87 -22.54 3.93
C PRO A 257 10.33 -23.44 5.07
N LEU A 258 10.02 -24.73 4.98
CA LEU A 258 10.50 -25.71 5.95
C LEU A 258 11.89 -26.25 5.59
N ASN A 259 12.19 -26.30 4.29
CA ASN A 259 13.46 -26.81 3.78
C ASN A 259 14.38 -25.69 3.30
N ALA A 260 15.68 -25.95 3.39
CA ALA A 260 16.70 -25.04 2.86
C ALA A 260 16.80 -25.21 1.34
N PRO A 261 17.14 -24.14 0.59
CA PRO A 261 17.34 -24.23 -0.85
C PRO A 261 18.48 -25.19 -1.19
N ASN A 262 18.39 -25.84 -2.35
CA ASN A 262 19.38 -26.79 -2.82
C ASN A 262 20.31 -26.15 -3.85
N VAL A 263 21.62 -26.30 -3.70
CA VAL A 263 22.61 -25.79 -4.66
C VAL A 263 22.92 -26.91 -5.65
N ILE A 264 22.58 -26.68 -6.92
CA ILE A 264 22.73 -27.66 -8.01
C ILE A 264 24.16 -27.64 -8.54
N ASP A 265 24.67 -26.44 -8.85
CA ASP A 265 25.98 -26.26 -9.47
C ASP A 265 26.63 -24.96 -8.99
N THR A 266 27.97 -24.92 -8.97
CA THR A 266 28.77 -23.79 -8.51
C THR A 266 29.96 -23.54 -9.42
N GLY A 267 30.04 -22.35 -9.99
CA GLY A 267 31.19 -21.86 -10.73
C GLY A 267 32.09 -20.96 -9.88
N HIS A 268 33.06 -20.32 -10.55
CA HIS A 268 33.96 -19.35 -9.91
C HIS A 268 33.26 -18.03 -9.60
N ASN A 269 32.23 -17.66 -10.36
CA ASN A 269 31.48 -16.41 -10.23
C ASN A 269 29.96 -16.60 -10.29
N PHE A 270 29.47 -17.85 -10.27
CA PHE A 270 28.05 -18.15 -10.34
C PHE A 270 27.65 -19.33 -9.47
N ALA A 271 26.37 -19.44 -9.14
CA ALA A 271 25.78 -20.62 -8.52
C ALA A 271 24.35 -20.86 -9.04
N VAL A 272 24.03 -22.10 -9.37
CA VAL A 272 22.68 -22.53 -9.80
C VAL A 272 21.97 -23.13 -8.59
N ILE A 273 20.85 -22.55 -8.21
CA ILE A 273 20.14 -22.86 -6.97
C ILE A 273 18.70 -23.24 -7.29
N ASN A 274 18.25 -24.34 -6.72
CA ASN A 274 16.84 -24.75 -6.67
C ASN A 274 16.20 -24.20 -5.40
N ILE A 275 15.22 -23.31 -5.57
CA ILE A 275 14.48 -22.60 -4.53
C ILE A 275 13.07 -23.15 -4.35
N SER A 276 12.94 -24.48 -4.39
CA SER A 276 11.69 -25.20 -4.12
C SER A 276 10.96 -24.59 -2.93
N SER A 277 9.71 -24.18 -3.17
CA SER A 277 8.87 -23.56 -2.14
C SER A 277 8.10 -24.55 -1.30
N GLU A 278 8.19 -25.86 -1.57
CA GLU A 278 7.40 -26.89 -0.89
C GLU A 278 8.29 -27.90 -0.13
N PRO A 279 7.90 -28.32 1.08
CA PRO A 279 6.75 -27.85 1.86
C PRO A 279 7.06 -26.52 2.60
N TYR A 280 6.01 -25.73 2.83
CA TYR A 280 6.07 -24.50 3.64
C TYR A 280 4.98 -24.51 4.72
N PHE A 281 5.24 -23.80 5.82
CA PHE A 281 4.26 -23.49 6.84
C PHE A 281 3.49 -22.21 6.47
N GLY A 282 2.21 -22.12 6.84
CA GLY A 282 1.36 -20.95 6.62
C GLY A 282 0.34 -21.14 5.49
N ASP A 283 -0.28 -20.05 5.05
CA ASP A 283 -1.32 -20.08 4.02
C ASP A 283 -0.79 -19.68 2.63
N GLY A 284 -1.27 -20.36 1.59
CA GLY A 284 -1.09 -19.96 0.19
C GLY A 284 -2.19 -19.02 -0.33
N PRO A 285 -2.12 -18.56 -1.59
CA PRO A 285 -1.10 -18.85 -2.60
C PRO A 285 0.14 -17.93 -2.49
N ILE A 286 1.31 -18.47 -2.84
CA ILE A 286 2.57 -17.71 -2.94
C ILE A 286 2.54 -16.88 -4.23
N LYS A 287 2.81 -15.57 -4.12
CA LYS A 287 2.85 -14.63 -5.24
C LYS A 287 4.25 -14.53 -5.85
N SER A 288 5.28 -14.50 -5.00
CA SER A 288 6.67 -14.42 -5.41
C SER A 288 7.60 -14.98 -4.35
N LYS A 289 8.86 -15.21 -4.71
CA LYS A 289 9.91 -15.67 -3.80
C LYS A 289 11.04 -14.65 -3.80
N LYS A 290 11.64 -14.40 -2.64
CA LYS A 290 12.90 -13.65 -2.50
C LYS A 290 13.99 -14.64 -2.16
N LEU A 291 15.04 -14.70 -2.98
CA LEU A 291 16.27 -15.40 -2.66
C LEU A 291 17.20 -14.40 -1.98
N LEU A 292 17.55 -14.66 -0.71
CA LEU A 292 18.48 -13.84 0.05
C LEU A 292 19.84 -14.53 0.09
N TYR A 293 20.91 -13.77 -0.12
CA TYR A 293 22.28 -14.29 -0.01
C TYR A 293 23.25 -13.23 0.54
N LYS A 294 24.32 -13.67 1.20
CA LYS A 294 25.43 -12.84 1.66
C LYS A 294 26.71 -13.66 1.87
N PRO A 295 27.91 -13.06 1.75
CA PRO A 295 29.14 -13.74 2.15
C PRO A 295 29.19 -13.98 3.66
N VAL A 296 29.79 -15.10 4.09
CA VAL A 296 29.87 -15.50 5.52
C VAL A 296 30.73 -14.54 6.33
N ASN A 297 31.83 -14.06 5.74
CA ASN A 297 32.88 -13.32 6.45
C ASN A 297 32.63 -11.79 6.55
N HIS A 298 31.46 -11.31 6.15
CA HIS A 298 31.15 -9.88 6.10
C HIS A 298 29.98 -9.51 7.02
N TYR A 299 30.07 -8.33 7.66
CA TYR A 299 28.97 -7.65 8.37
C TYR A 299 27.91 -7.07 7.42
N GLU A 300 27.86 -7.53 6.18
CA GLU A 300 27.00 -6.97 5.14
C GLU A 300 25.54 -7.37 5.33
N ALA A 301 24.66 -6.46 4.90
CA ALA A 301 23.24 -6.73 4.81
C ALA A 301 22.97 -7.81 3.75
N TRP A 302 21.92 -8.60 3.97
CA TRP A 302 21.46 -9.59 2.99
C TRP A 302 21.14 -8.93 1.65
N GLN A 303 21.76 -9.41 0.58
CA GLN A 303 21.35 -9.09 -0.79
C GLN A 303 20.14 -9.95 -1.14
N HIS A 304 19.24 -9.45 -2.01
CA HIS A 304 18.05 -10.20 -2.39
C HIS A 304 17.68 -10.03 -3.86
N ILE A 305 17.13 -11.10 -4.44
CA ILE A 305 16.58 -11.10 -5.80
C ILE A 305 15.16 -11.67 -5.75
N GLN A 306 14.22 -11.00 -6.40
CA GLN A 306 12.86 -11.49 -6.58
C GLN A 306 12.81 -12.45 -7.76
N VAL A 307 12.22 -13.63 -7.53
CA VAL A 307 12.27 -14.75 -8.45
C VAL A 307 10.92 -15.47 -8.50
N THR A 308 10.56 -15.88 -9.71
CA THR A 308 9.32 -16.63 -10.01
C THR A 308 9.59 -18.09 -10.36
N ASN A 309 10.76 -18.38 -10.96
CA ASN A 309 11.16 -19.73 -11.36
C ASN A 309 11.73 -20.53 -10.18
N GLU A 310 11.65 -21.86 -10.24
CA GLU A 310 12.21 -22.74 -9.21
C GLU A 310 13.74 -22.83 -9.25
N ILE A 311 14.35 -22.66 -10.43
CA ILE A 311 15.79 -22.71 -10.61
C ILE A 311 16.29 -21.31 -10.97
N VAL A 312 17.28 -20.83 -10.23
CA VAL A 312 17.83 -19.47 -10.33
C VAL A 312 19.34 -19.56 -10.41
N THR A 313 19.93 -18.78 -11.32
CA THR A 313 21.37 -18.61 -11.42
C THR A 313 21.76 -17.28 -10.77
N LEU A 314 22.53 -17.34 -9.68
CA LEU A 314 23.22 -16.18 -9.12
C LEU A 314 24.51 -15.98 -9.88
N ASN A 315 24.76 -14.76 -10.36
CA ASN A 315 25.98 -14.37 -11.07
C ASN A 315 26.75 -13.31 -10.27
N TYR A 316 27.97 -13.00 -10.71
CA TYR A 316 28.84 -11.97 -10.13
C TYR A 316 29.20 -12.24 -8.66
N LEU A 317 29.30 -13.53 -8.29
CA LEU A 317 29.82 -13.94 -7.00
C LEU A 317 31.34 -13.83 -6.97
N GLU A 318 31.91 -13.64 -5.79
CA GLU A 318 33.35 -13.63 -5.57
C GLU A 318 33.88 -15.07 -5.56
N PRO A 319 35.00 -15.36 -6.24
CA PRO A 319 35.64 -16.68 -6.21
C PRO A 319 36.17 -17.04 -4.82
N ARG A 320 36.26 -18.34 -4.51
CA ARG A 320 36.75 -18.87 -3.21
C ARG A 320 36.08 -18.20 -2.00
N THR A 321 34.80 -17.88 -2.13
CA THR A 321 34.04 -17.18 -1.09
C THR A 321 32.90 -18.06 -0.62
N GLU A 322 32.75 -18.18 0.70
CA GLU A 322 31.65 -18.91 1.32
C GLU A 322 30.43 -17.99 1.45
N TYR A 323 29.28 -18.45 0.95
CA TYR A 323 28.03 -17.71 0.95
C TYR A 323 26.98 -18.44 1.78
N GLU A 324 26.16 -17.67 2.48
CA GLU A 324 24.91 -18.11 3.08
C GLU A 324 23.75 -17.69 2.18
N LEU A 325 22.80 -18.58 1.94
CA LEU A 325 21.55 -18.26 1.24
C LEU A 325 20.32 -18.80 1.97
N CYS A 326 19.19 -18.12 1.82
CA CYS A 326 17.90 -18.61 2.27
C CYS A 326 16.77 -18.06 1.37
N VAL A 327 15.60 -18.67 1.47
CA VAL A 327 14.42 -18.26 0.69
C VAL A 327 13.40 -17.63 1.63
N GLN A 328 12.79 -16.56 1.19
CA GLN A 328 11.66 -15.91 1.86
C GLN A 328 10.49 -15.86 0.89
N LEU A 329 9.37 -16.47 1.28
CA LEU A 329 8.17 -16.53 0.45
C LEU A 329 7.33 -15.27 0.66
N VAL A 330 6.69 -14.80 -0.40
CA VAL A 330 5.80 -13.64 -0.35
C VAL A 330 4.43 -14.06 -0.86
N ARG A 331 3.40 -13.89 -0.03
CA ARG A 331 2.01 -14.11 -0.43
C ARG A 331 1.31 -12.80 -0.73
N ARG A 332 0.10 -12.90 -1.27
CA ARG A 332 -0.73 -11.72 -1.60
C ARG A 332 -1.12 -10.92 -0.37
N GLY A 333 -1.46 -9.64 -0.58
CA GLY A 333 -1.88 -8.70 0.46
C GLY A 333 -0.73 -7.91 1.09
N GLU A 334 -1.07 -6.80 1.74
CA GLU A 334 -0.11 -5.97 2.47
C GLU A 334 0.54 -6.78 3.60
N GLY A 335 1.84 -6.57 3.82
CA GLY A 335 2.60 -7.32 4.83
C GLY A 335 2.74 -8.82 4.53
N GLY A 336 2.47 -9.28 3.30
CA GLY A 336 2.53 -10.69 2.92
C GLY A 336 3.93 -11.30 2.84
N GLU A 337 4.97 -10.57 3.28
CA GLU A 337 6.34 -11.08 3.32
C GLU A 337 6.50 -12.06 4.47
N GLY A 338 6.77 -13.32 4.11
CA GLY A 338 7.01 -14.42 5.03
C GLY A 338 8.26 -14.27 5.87
N HIS A 339 8.47 -15.18 6.81
CA HIS A 339 9.75 -15.26 7.51
C HIS A 339 10.79 -15.98 6.63
N PRO A 340 12.08 -15.59 6.69
CA PRO A 340 13.15 -16.34 6.03
C PRO A 340 13.15 -17.80 6.48
N GLY A 341 13.35 -18.70 5.52
CA GLY A 341 13.52 -20.13 5.75
C GLY A 341 14.89 -20.48 6.34
N PRO A 342 15.18 -21.78 6.50
CA PRO A 342 16.49 -22.24 6.93
C PRO A 342 17.60 -21.90 5.92
N VAL A 343 18.80 -21.65 6.44
CA VAL A 343 19.96 -21.19 5.68
C VAL A 343 20.74 -22.37 5.09
N ARG A 344 21.20 -22.22 3.83
CA ARG A 344 22.14 -23.13 3.15
C ARG A 344 23.47 -22.41 2.93
N ARG A 345 24.58 -23.13 3.12
CA ARG A 345 25.94 -22.65 2.82
C ARG A 345 26.52 -23.33 1.58
N PHE A 346 27.30 -22.58 0.81
CA PHE A 346 28.09 -23.09 -0.32
C PHE A 346 29.33 -22.23 -0.54
N THR A 347 30.29 -22.76 -1.29
CA THR A 347 31.54 -22.08 -1.62
C THR A 347 31.69 -21.99 -3.13
N THR A 348 32.02 -20.81 -3.64
CA THR A 348 32.34 -20.64 -5.06
C THR A 348 33.68 -21.27 -5.41
N ALA A 349 33.81 -21.75 -6.65
CA ALA A 349 35.05 -22.34 -7.11
C ALA A 349 36.18 -21.30 -7.16
N SER A 350 37.43 -21.75 -7.07
CA SER A 350 38.60 -20.89 -7.30
C SER A 350 38.79 -20.62 -8.81
N ILE A 351 39.24 -19.41 -9.14
CA ILE A 351 39.75 -19.10 -10.49
C ILE A 351 41.04 -19.90 -10.70
N GLY A 352 41.11 -20.66 -11.80
CA GLY A 352 42.31 -21.38 -12.21
C GLY A 352 43.46 -20.40 -12.53
N LEU A 353 44.72 -20.83 -12.36
CA LEU A 353 45.86 -19.96 -12.67
C LEU A 353 45.91 -19.66 -14.19
N PRO A 354 46.42 -18.48 -14.59
CA PRO A 354 46.62 -18.14 -16.00
C PRO A 354 47.63 -19.11 -16.66
N PRO A 355 47.61 -19.24 -18.00
CA PRO A 355 48.53 -20.14 -18.71
C PRO A 355 50.00 -19.71 -18.54
N PRO A 356 50.97 -20.63 -18.73
CA PRO A 356 52.39 -20.32 -18.67
C PRO A 356 52.77 -19.23 -19.67
N ARG A 357 53.59 -18.26 -19.25
CA ARG A 357 54.07 -17.18 -20.13
C ARG A 357 55.33 -17.59 -20.89
N GLY A 358 55.56 -16.98 -22.05
CA GLY A 358 56.77 -17.20 -22.85
C GLY A 358 56.89 -18.62 -23.40
N LEU A 359 55.76 -19.24 -23.72
CA LEU A 359 55.72 -20.56 -24.33
C LEU A 359 56.43 -20.55 -25.70
N ASN A 360 57.35 -21.50 -25.90
CA ASN A 360 58.09 -21.67 -27.14
C ASN A 360 58.24 -23.15 -27.46
N LEU A 361 57.95 -23.52 -28.72
CA LEU A 361 57.95 -24.91 -29.20
C LEU A 361 58.95 -25.05 -30.34
N LEU A 362 60.03 -25.81 -30.12
CA LEU A 362 61.11 -25.98 -31.10
C LEU A 362 61.41 -27.45 -31.38
N PRO A 363 61.70 -27.82 -32.65
CA PRO A 363 62.17 -29.17 -32.96
C PRO A 363 63.56 -29.43 -32.40
N LYS A 364 63.73 -30.62 -31.79
CA LYS A 364 65.03 -31.10 -31.29
C LYS A 364 65.59 -32.24 -32.13
N SER A 365 64.73 -33.10 -32.66
CA SER A 365 65.12 -34.22 -33.52
C SER A 365 64.00 -34.56 -34.50
N GLN A 366 64.17 -35.63 -35.27
CA GLN A 366 63.14 -36.18 -36.16
C GLN A 366 61.93 -36.73 -35.39
N THR A 367 62.07 -37.06 -34.11
CA THR A 367 61.00 -37.69 -33.30
C THR A 367 60.73 -36.96 -31.98
N THR A 368 61.29 -35.76 -31.79
CA THR A 368 61.15 -35.01 -30.53
C THR A 368 60.97 -33.51 -30.72
N LEU A 369 60.01 -32.92 -30.00
CA LEU A 369 59.83 -31.47 -29.85
C LEU A 369 60.15 -31.04 -28.41
N ASN A 370 60.66 -29.84 -28.24
CA ASN A 370 60.93 -29.25 -26.93
C ASN A 370 60.02 -28.05 -26.70
N LEU A 371 59.21 -28.13 -25.64
CA LEU A 371 58.35 -27.04 -25.19
C LEU A 371 58.97 -26.39 -23.96
N THR A 372 59.12 -25.07 -23.96
CA THR A 372 59.68 -24.28 -22.86
C THR A 372 58.76 -23.13 -22.46
N TRP A 373 58.76 -22.72 -21.20
CA TRP A 373 58.01 -21.55 -20.67
C TRP A 373 58.81 -20.81 -19.60
N GLN A 374 58.38 -19.60 -19.24
CA GLN A 374 58.98 -18.81 -18.16
C GLN A 374 58.67 -19.43 -16.77
N PRO A 375 59.54 -19.28 -15.77
CA PRO A 375 59.29 -19.74 -14.40
C PRO A 375 57.96 -19.20 -13.84
N ILE A 376 57.16 -20.09 -13.25
CA ILE A 376 55.85 -19.76 -12.68
C ILE A 376 56.02 -19.60 -11.17
N PHE A 377 55.68 -18.42 -10.65
CA PHE A 377 55.70 -18.11 -9.22
C PHE A 377 54.25 -17.98 -8.73
N PRO A 378 53.61 -19.06 -8.23
CA PRO A 378 52.27 -18.96 -7.68
C PRO A 378 52.28 -18.09 -6.43
N SER A 379 51.20 -17.32 -6.23
CA SER A 379 51.02 -16.45 -5.07
C SER A 379 50.56 -17.22 -3.81
N SER A 380 50.27 -18.52 -3.95
CA SER A 380 49.76 -19.43 -2.91
C SER A 380 50.76 -20.56 -2.63
N GLU A 381 50.82 -21.03 -1.38
CA GLU A 381 51.60 -22.22 -0.98
C GLU A 381 51.06 -23.57 -1.51
N ASP A 382 49.98 -23.56 -2.30
CA ASP A 382 49.43 -24.78 -2.89
C ASP A 382 50.36 -25.36 -3.97
N ASP A 383 50.58 -26.68 -3.94
CA ASP A 383 51.28 -27.42 -5.00
C ASP A 383 50.59 -27.22 -6.36
N PHE A 384 51.40 -26.95 -7.40
CA PHE A 384 50.94 -26.75 -8.77
C PHE A 384 51.71 -27.62 -9.76
N TYR A 385 51.08 -27.94 -10.89
CA TYR A 385 51.68 -28.66 -12.01
C TYR A 385 51.23 -28.09 -13.34
N VAL A 386 52.05 -28.22 -14.36
CA VAL A 386 51.72 -27.80 -15.73
C VAL A 386 51.19 -29.03 -16.49
N GLU A 387 50.02 -28.90 -17.09
CA GLU A 387 49.48 -29.91 -17.99
C GLU A 387 49.70 -29.46 -19.44
N VAL A 388 50.31 -30.33 -20.24
CA VAL A 388 50.63 -30.08 -21.64
C VAL A 388 49.85 -31.06 -22.50
N GLU A 389 49.06 -30.56 -23.44
CA GLU A 389 48.36 -31.36 -24.44
C GLU A 389 49.11 -31.26 -25.78
N ARG A 390 49.38 -32.43 -26.39
CA ARG A 390 49.95 -32.57 -27.73
C ARG A 390 48.95 -33.25 -28.63
N ARG A 391 48.74 -32.71 -29.84
CA ARG A 391 47.90 -33.29 -30.90
C ARG A 391 48.64 -33.31 -32.24
N SER A 392 48.59 -34.41 -32.99
CA SER A 392 49.01 -34.42 -34.40
C SER A 392 47.98 -33.72 -35.28
N VAL A 393 48.42 -32.90 -36.24
CA VAL A 393 47.53 -32.31 -37.26
C VAL A 393 47.08 -33.35 -38.30
N GLN A 394 47.91 -34.37 -38.55
CA GLN A 394 47.69 -35.34 -39.63
C GLN A 394 47.04 -36.64 -39.14
N LYS A 395 47.24 -36.99 -37.86
CA LYS A 395 46.69 -38.19 -37.21
C LYS A 395 45.82 -37.80 -36.02
N SER A 396 44.80 -38.60 -35.69
CA SER A 396 43.99 -38.43 -34.47
C SER A 396 44.73 -38.93 -33.22
N ASP A 397 46.01 -38.59 -33.08
CA ASP A 397 46.83 -38.89 -31.91
C ASP A 397 46.82 -37.67 -30.97
N GLN A 398 46.35 -37.87 -29.73
CA GLN A 398 46.30 -36.86 -28.68
C GLN A 398 46.82 -37.42 -27.36
N GLN A 399 47.71 -36.67 -26.72
CA GLN A 399 48.34 -37.08 -25.47
C GLN A 399 48.46 -35.90 -24.49
N ASN A 400 48.10 -36.15 -23.22
CA ASN A 400 48.25 -35.18 -22.13
C ASN A 400 49.42 -35.60 -21.23
N ILE A 401 50.28 -34.65 -20.89
CA ILE A 401 51.50 -34.85 -20.11
C ILE A 401 51.43 -33.95 -18.88
N LYS A 402 51.61 -34.55 -17.70
CA LYS A 402 51.69 -33.81 -16.43
C LYS A 402 53.15 -33.51 -16.12
N VAL A 403 53.48 -32.23 -16.00
CA VAL A 403 54.83 -31.73 -15.74
C VAL A 403 54.84 -31.09 -14.34
N PRO A 404 55.76 -31.49 -13.44
CA PRO A 404 55.93 -30.85 -12.15
C PRO A 404 56.16 -29.33 -12.28
N GLY A 405 55.56 -28.53 -11.38
CA GLY A 405 55.61 -27.06 -11.44
C GLY A 405 57.01 -26.43 -11.32
N ASN A 406 58.01 -27.19 -10.84
CA ASN A 406 59.40 -26.74 -10.73
C ASN A 406 60.17 -26.78 -12.06
N LEU A 407 59.61 -27.40 -13.10
CA LEU A 407 60.22 -27.46 -14.43
C LEU A 407 59.69 -26.34 -15.33
N THR A 408 60.58 -25.81 -16.17
CA THR A 408 60.28 -24.80 -17.18
C THR A 408 60.30 -25.36 -18.62
N SER A 409 60.47 -26.67 -18.76
CA SER A 409 60.52 -27.33 -20.07
C SER A 409 60.06 -28.78 -20.01
N VAL A 410 59.56 -29.28 -21.14
CA VAL A 410 59.23 -30.70 -21.35
C VAL A 410 59.63 -31.13 -22.76
N LEU A 411 60.19 -32.34 -22.84
CA LEU A 411 60.48 -33.01 -24.11
C LEU A 411 59.32 -33.90 -24.52
N LEU A 412 58.74 -33.61 -25.67
CA LEU A 412 57.69 -34.39 -26.31
C LEU A 412 58.35 -35.45 -27.19
N ASN A 413 58.36 -36.70 -26.73
CA ASN A 413 59.02 -37.82 -27.40
C ASN A 413 58.01 -38.67 -28.20
N ASN A 414 58.52 -39.67 -28.94
CA ASN A 414 57.73 -40.64 -29.72
C ASN A 414 56.88 -40.00 -30.83
N LEU A 415 57.42 -38.97 -31.48
CA LEU A 415 56.77 -38.27 -32.60
C LEU A 415 57.19 -38.89 -33.95
N HIS A 416 56.41 -38.65 -34.99
CA HIS A 416 56.81 -39.01 -36.35
C HIS A 416 57.63 -37.89 -37.02
N PRO A 417 58.62 -38.24 -37.86
CA PRO A 417 59.32 -37.28 -38.70
C PRO A 417 58.37 -36.57 -39.68
N ARG A 418 58.71 -35.32 -40.04
CA ARG A 418 57.98 -34.51 -41.04
C ARG A 418 56.48 -34.34 -40.73
N GLU A 419 56.12 -34.29 -39.46
CA GLU A 419 54.72 -34.13 -39.02
C GLU A 419 54.56 -32.84 -38.21
N GLN A 420 53.41 -32.19 -38.38
CA GLN A 420 53.06 -30.99 -37.64
C GLN A 420 52.27 -31.36 -36.38
N TYR A 421 52.67 -30.79 -35.25
CA TYR A 421 52.00 -30.96 -33.97
C TYR A 421 51.49 -29.63 -33.45
N VAL A 422 50.29 -29.67 -32.86
CA VAL A 422 49.69 -28.59 -32.09
C VAL A 422 49.87 -28.89 -30.61
N VAL A 423 50.36 -27.92 -29.85
CA VAL A 423 50.68 -28.07 -28.43
C VAL A 423 50.13 -26.88 -27.66
N ARG A 424 49.46 -27.14 -26.54
CA ARG A 424 48.99 -26.11 -25.60
C ARG A 424 49.27 -26.54 -24.16
N ALA A 425 49.41 -25.57 -23.26
CA ALA A 425 49.74 -25.82 -21.85
C ALA A 425 48.85 -25.02 -20.89
N ARG A 426 48.53 -25.58 -19.73
CA ARG A 426 47.79 -24.91 -18.64
C ARG A 426 48.43 -25.15 -17.28
N VAL A 427 48.23 -24.23 -16.35
CA VAL A 427 48.75 -24.34 -14.96
C VAL A 427 47.63 -24.81 -14.04
N ASN A 428 47.76 -26.01 -13.49
CA ASN A 428 46.77 -26.58 -12.58
C ASN A 428 47.26 -26.52 -11.13
N THR A 429 46.33 -26.25 -10.21
CA THR A 429 46.51 -26.41 -8.75
C THR A 429 45.48 -27.46 -8.28
N LYS A 430 44.80 -27.23 -7.14
CA LYS A 430 43.55 -27.91 -6.78
C LYS A 430 42.42 -27.64 -7.78
N ALA A 431 42.52 -26.58 -8.58
CA ALA A 431 41.60 -26.26 -9.68
C ALA A 431 42.32 -26.29 -11.04
N GLN A 432 41.56 -26.53 -12.11
CA GLN A 432 42.10 -26.51 -13.48
C GLN A 432 42.34 -25.07 -13.96
N GLY A 433 43.52 -24.81 -14.49
CA GLY A 433 43.88 -23.52 -15.09
C GLY A 433 43.35 -23.35 -16.52
N GLU A 434 43.55 -22.15 -17.05
CA GLU A 434 43.24 -21.83 -18.43
C GLU A 434 44.31 -22.39 -19.40
N TRP A 435 43.88 -22.83 -20.57
CA TRP A 435 44.78 -23.25 -21.65
C TRP A 435 45.45 -22.05 -22.30
N SER A 436 46.72 -22.22 -22.67
CA SER A 436 47.42 -21.28 -23.55
C SER A 436 46.82 -21.29 -24.95
N GLU A 437 47.19 -20.27 -25.72
CA GLU A 437 47.09 -20.33 -27.18
C GLU A 437 47.81 -21.56 -27.75
N ASP A 438 47.33 -22.02 -28.91
CA ASP A 438 47.88 -23.17 -29.61
C ASP A 438 49.23 -22.83 -30.26
N LEU A 439 50.27 -23.59 -29.92
CA LEU A 439 51.59 -23.53 -30.57
C LEU A 439 51.69 -24.62 -31.62
N THR A 440 52.25 -24.30 -32.79
CA THR A 440 52.47 -25.30 -33.84
C THR A 440 53.94 -25.41 -34.21
N ALA A 441 54.44 -26.64 -34.31
CA ALA A 441 55.80 -26.91 -34.81
C ALA A 441 55.87 -28.21 -35.61
N TRP A 442 56.83 -28.26 -36.53
CA TRP A 442 57.16 -29.44 -37.33
C TRP A 442 58.31 -30.21 -36.69
N THR A 443 58.26 -31.54 -36.69
CA THR A 443 59.43 -32.38 -36.43
C THR A 443 60.42 -32.31 -37.59
N LEU A 444 61.71 -32.59 -37.34
CA LEU A 444 62.71 -32.58 -38.42
C LEU A 444 62.41 -33.66 -39.46
N SER A 445 62.76 -33.38 -40.72
CA SER A 445 62.62 -34.34 -41.82
C SER A 445 63.64 -35.48 -41.68
N ASP A 446 63.20 -36.69 -41.95
CA ASP A 446 64.01 -37.90 -42.15
C ASP A 446 64.42 -38.12 -43.61
N ILE A 447 63.78 -37.40 -44.54
CA ILE A 447 64.10 -37.42 -45.96
C ILE A 447 65.10 -36.30 -46.26
N LEU A 448 66.23 -36.66 -46.86
CA LEU A 448 67.16 -35.70 -47.46
C LEU A 448 66.43 -34.91 -48.56
N PRO A 449 66.59 -33.57 -48.63
CA PRO A 449 66.00 -32.83 -49.72
C PRO A 449 66.46 -33.42 -51.06
N PRO A 450 65.59 -33.47 -52.08
CA PRO A 450 65.99 -33.94 -53.40
C PRO A 450 67.20 -33.14 -53.87
N GLN A 451 68.10 -33.78 -54.62
CA GLN A 451 69.23 -33.08 -55.22
C GLN A 451 68.68 -31.88 -56.01
N PRO A 452 69.23 -30.67 -55.81
CA PRO A 452 68.77 -29.51 -56.57
C PRO A 452 68.93 -29.80 -58.07
N GLU A 453 67.81 -29.77 -58.79
CA GLU A 453 67.77 -29.92 -60.25
C GLU A 453 67.86 -28.54 -60.91
N ASN A 454 68.46 -28.46 -62.10
CA ASN A 454 68.75 -27.22 -62.84
C ASN A 454 69.82 -26.30 -62.22
N ILE A 455 70.83 -26.86 -61.56
CA ILE A 455 72.03 -26.11 -61.17
C ILE A 455 72.66 -25.48 -62.42
N LYS A 456 72.65 -24.14 -62.50
CA LYS A 456 73.31 -23.42 -63.58
C LYS A 456 74.72 -23.07 -63.16
N ILE A 457 75.68 -23.58 -63.92
CA ILE A 457 77.09 -23.23 -63.75
C ILE A 457 77.45 -22.21 -64.83
N SER A 458 77.72 -20.99 -64.42
CA SER A 458 78.11 -19.89 -65.29
C SER A 458 79.59 -19.59 -65.09
N ASN A 459 80.44 -19.91 -66.07
CA ASN A 459 81.86 -19.59 -65.99
C ASN A 459 82.05 -18.07 -66.10
N ILE A 460 82.75 -17.48 -65.13
CA ILE A 460 83.06 -16.04 -65.14
C ILE A 460 84.45 -15.81 -65.74
N THR A 461 85.42 -16.67 -65.44
CA THR A 461 86.77 -16.64 -66.03
C THR A 461 87.28 -18.05 -66.35
N HIS A 462 88.49 -18.16 -66.90
CA HIS A 462 89.17 -19.44 -67.13
C HIS A 462 89.52 -20.21 -65.84
N SER A 463 89.31 -19.62 -64.65
CA SER A 463 89.58 -20.26 -63.36
C SER A 463 88.43 -20.11 -62.35
N SER A 464 87.29 -19.51 -62.72
CA SER A 464 86.15 -19.35 -61.80
C SER A 464 84.78 -19.50 -62.46
N ALA A 465 83.83 -20.05 -61.71
CA ALA A 465 82.43 -20.20 -62.10
C ALA A 465 81.49 -19.92 -60.92
N VAL A 466 80.29 -19.43 -61.22
CA VAL A 466 79.19 -19.27 -60.26
C VAL A 466 78.20 -20.40 -60.46
N ILE A 467 77.83 -21.02 -59.34
CA ILE A 467 76.86 -22.11 -59.26
C ILE A 467 75.60 -21.51 -58.64
N SER A 468 74.50 -21.47 -59.40
CA SER A 468 73.19 -20.97 -58.94
C SER A 468 72.11 -22.03 -59.10
#